data_AF-A0A2J6RPK9-F1
#
_entry.id   AF-A0A2J6RPK9-F1
#
_cell.length_a   1.000
_cell.length_b   1.000
_cell.length_c   1.000
_cell.angle_alpha   90.00
_cell.angle_beta   90.00
_cell.angle_gamma   90.00
#
_symmetry.space_group_name_H-M   'P 1'
#
loop_
_entity.id
_entity.type
_entity.pdbx_description
1 polymer ?
#
loop_
_entity_poly.entity_id
_entity_poly.type
_entity_poly.pdbx_seq_one_letter_code
_entity_poly.pdbx_strand_id
1 'polypeptide(L)'
;MSGTSESGTNGTIIVSGPDVLQISDFYVKAGVLHPVAVLFGYLRIGSNRSITPITTFDWLINVALGSTLAGIVNGNSLVRGLLGLATMFGFQYAISLLTSRFHQKLSWIFEGPPLVVVFRGNMLTRVMKKHGISKSDVNASLRHHGVLNVCLVECAIIEPNGAISVFTMRELEEAKVEPEVLMAVPAYKALCERDVEAVYGDRARRRERGMSGGETTESAQYR
;
A
#
# COMPACT_ATOMS: atom_id res chain seq x y z
N MET A 1 -51.68 -38.59 -9.88
CA MET A 1 -50.80 -38.93 -8.75
C MET A 1 -51.62 -38.74 -7.49
N SER A 2 -51.82 -39.84 -6.76
CA SER A 2 -52.78 -39.98 -5.67
C SER A 2 -52.35 -39.17 -4.45
N GLY A 3 -53.10 -38.12 -4.11
CA GLY A 3 -52.97 -37.43 -2.82
C GLY A 3 -53.77 -38.22 -1.78
N THR A 4 -53.09 -38.83 -0.81
CA THR A 4 -53.73 -39.45 0.35
C THR A 4 -54.03 -38.36 1.38
N SER A 5 -55.30 -38.00 1.50
CA SER A 5 -55.80 -37.10 2.54
C SER A 5 -55.95 -37.89 3.85
N GLU A 6 -55.02 -37.72 4.79
CA GLU A 6 -55.25 -38.15 6.16
C GLU A 6 -56.22 -37.18 6.85
N SER A 7 -57.40 -37.70 7.19
CA SER A 7 -58.45 -37.00 7.91
C SER A 7 -58.10 -36.92 9.41
N GLY A 8 -57.38 -35.87 9.80
CA GLY A 8 -57.23 -35.48 11.21
C GLY A 8 -58.53 -34.88 11.76
N THR A 9 -59.05 -35.45 12.82
CA THR A 9 -60.36 -35.21 13.45
C THR A 9 -60.54 -33.85 14.15
N ASN A 10 -59.74 -32.84 13.84
CA ASN A 10 -59.96 -31.46 14.27
C ASN A 10 -59.66 -30.56 13.07
N GLY A 11 -60.69 -29.87 12.55
CA GLY A 11 -60.73 -29.18 11.25
C GLY A 11 -59.74 -28.02 11.04
N THR A 12 -58.45 -28.28 11.17
CA THR A 12 -57.37 -27.35 10.84
C THR A 12 -56.67 -27.88 9.59
N ILE A 13 -57.06 -27.35 8.45
CA ILE A 13 -56.36 -27.55 7.18
C ILE A 13 -55.01 -26.81 7.26
N ILE A 14 -53.93 -27.58 7.47
CA ILE A 14 -52.57 -27.08 7.32
C ILE A 14 -52.30 -26.98 5.82
N VAL A 15 -52.65 -25.83 5.24
CA VAL A 15 -52.27 -25.51 3.86
C VAL A 15 -50.78 -25.16 3.87
N SER A 16 -49.93 -26.13 3.56
CA SER A 16 -48.55 -25.88 3.17
C SER A 16 -48.56 -25.16 1.81
N GLY A 17 -48.73 -23.84 1.86
CA GLY A 17 -48.51 -22.94 0.72
C GLY A 17 -47.02 -22.59 0.56
N PRO A 18 -46.59 -22.21 -0.65
CA PRO A 18 -45.19 -21.91 -0.95
C PRO A 18 -44.76 -20.69 -0.14
N ASP A 19 -43.65 -20.81 0.60
CA ASP A 19 -42.90 -19.78 1.31
C ASP A 19 -43.64 -18.45 1.42
N VAL A 20 -44.61 -18.39 2.33
CA VAL A 20 -45.20 -17.13 2.77
C VAL A 20 -44.02 -16.29 3.23
N LEU A 21 -43.73 -15.22 2.49
CA LEU A 21 -42.73 -14.23 2.83
C LEU A 21 -43.01 -13.80 4.28
N GLN A 22 -42.32 -14.39 5.26
CA GLN A 22 -42.64 -14.06 6.62
C GLN A 22 -42.30 -12.59 6.80
N ILE A 23 -43.16 -11.83 7.49
CA ILE A 23 -42.87 -10.44 7.80
C ILE A 23 -41.48 -10.35 8.47
N SER A 24 -41.10 -11.36 9.26
CA SER A 24 -39.77 -11.53 9.84
C SER A 24 -38.66 -11.64 8.79
N ASP A 25 -38.85 -12.33 7.67
CA ASP A 25 -37.86 -12.39 6.59
C ASP A 25 -37.69 -11.04 5.91
N PHE A 26 -38.78 -10.26 5.79
CA PHE A 26 -38.71 -8.91 5.25
C PHE A 26 -38.01 -7.96 6.23
N TYR A 27 -38.29 -8.04 7.53
CA TYR A 27 -37.60 -7.24 8.55
C TYR A 27 -36.13 -7.63 8.72
N VAL A 28 -35.80 -8.91 8.61
CA VAL A 28 -34.41 -9.39 8.61
C VAL A 28 -33.71 -8.90 7.33
N LYS A 29 -34.31 -9.09 6.15
CA LYS A 29 -33.72 -8.60 4.88
C LYS A 29 -33.62 -7.08 4.83
N ALA A 30 -34.60 -6.32 5.32
CA ALA A 30 -34.55 -4.86 5.42
C ALA A 30 -33.53 -4.40 6.47
N GLY A 31 -33.41 -5.12 7.58
CA GLY A 31 -32.40 -4.92 8.61
C GLY A 31 -30.98 -5.27 8.15
N VAL A 32 -30.83 -6.15 7.15
CA VAL A 32 -29.56 -6.48 6.47
C VAL A 32 -29.26 -5.48 5.34
N LEU A 33 -30.28 -5.05 4.60
CA LEU A 33 -30.15 -4.09 3.51
C LEU A 33 -29.69 -2.73 4.05
N HIS A 34 -30.15 -2.33 5.23
CA HIS A 34 -29.79 -1.05 5.85
C HIS A 34 -28.27 -0.92 6.13
N PRO A 35 -27.60 -1.82 6.88
CA PRO A 35 -26.17 -1.74 7.11
C PRO A 35 -25.35 -1.99 5.84
N VAL A 36 -25.83 -2.80 4.89
CA VAL A 36 -25.20 -2.96 3.57
C VAL A 36 -25.27 -1.65 2.78
N ALA A 37 -26.40 -0.95 2.79
CA ALA A 37 -26.57 0.35 2.14
C ALA A 37 -25.74 1.45 2.83
N VAL A 38 -25.62 1.43 4.17
CA VAL A 38 -24.74 2.33 4.92
C VAL A 38 -23.26 2.06 4.59
N LEU A 39 -22.85 0.79 4.55
CA LEU A 39 -21.50 0.41 4.15
C LEU A 39 -21.22 0.81 2.69
N PHE A 40 -22.17 0.56 1.78
CA PHE A 40 -22.07 0.98 0.39
C PHE A 40 -21.97 2.51 0.27
N GLY A 41 -22.76 3.25 1.04
CA GLY A 41 -22.67 4.72 1.13
C GLY A 41 -21.29 5.18 1.60
N TYR A 42 -20.75 4.57 2.65
CA TYR A 42 -19.41 4.85 3.16
C TYR A 42 -18.33 4.60 2.10
N LEU A 43 -18.36 3.43 1.44
CA LEU A 43 -17.42 3.08 0.37
C LEU A 43 -17.57 4.02 -0.85
N ARG A 44 -18.79 4.45 -1.17
CA ARG A 44 -19.06 5.34 -2.31
C ARG A 44 -18.61 6.77 -2.05
N ILE A 45 -18.83 7.29 -0.84
CA ILE A 45 -18.38 8.63 -0.44
C ILE A 45 -16.84 8.68 -0.37
N GLY A 46 -16.19 7.56 -0.04
CA GLY A 46 -14.74 7.41 -0.13
C GLY A 46 -14.16 7.40 -1.55
N SER A 47 -14.98 7.18 -2.59
CA SER A 47 -14.49 6.92 -3.96
C SER A 47 -14.00 8.17 -4.71
N ASN A 48 -14.11 9.38 -4.15
CA ASN A 48 -13.56 10.59 -4.76
C ASN A 48 -12.10 10.90 -4.34
N ARG A 49 -11.48 10.07 -3.50
CA ARG A 49 -10.05 10.19 -3.17
C ARG A 49 -9.24 9.11 -3.89
N SER A 50 -8.83 9.45 -5.11
CA SER A 50 -7.63 8.96 -5.81
C SER A 50 -7.47 7.44 -5.99
N ILE A 51 -6.86 7.06 -7.10
CA ILE A 51 -6.48 5.67 -7.42
C ILE A 51 -5.25 5.28 -6.56
N THR A 52 -5.28 5.58 -5.27
CA THR A 52 -4.21 5.24 -4.34
C THR A 52 -4.39 3.75 -3.99
N PRO A 53 -3.33 2.93 -4.12
CA PRO A 53 -3.38 1.55 -3.66
C PRO A 53 -3.81 1.52 -2.19
N ILE A 54 -4.89 0.78 -1.92
CA ILE A 54 -5.41 0.57 -0.57
C ILE A 54 -4.32 -0.02 0.32
N THR A 55 -4.13 0.58 1.49
CA THR A 55 -3.07 0.14 2.41
C THR A 55 -3.40 -1.25 2.95
N THR A 56 -2.38 -2.01 3.32
CA THR A 56 -2.57 -3.34 3.94
C THR A 56 -3.38 -3.26 5.24
N PHE A 57 -3.25 -2.14 5.95
CA PHE A 57 -4.00 -1.89 7.17
C PHE A 57 -5.50 -1.66 6.89
N ASP A 58 -5.82 -0.89 5.85
CA ASP A 58 -7.21 -0.70 5.42
C ASP A 58 -7.88 -2.01 4.99
N TRP A 59 -7.12 -2.91 4.35
CA TRP A 59 -7.57 -4.27 4.05
C TRP A 59 -7.96 -5.06 5.30
N LEU A 60 -7.11 -5.05 6.32
CA LEU A 60 -7.37 -5.77 7.58
C LEU A 60 -8.64 -5.24 8.26
N ILE A 61 -8.82 -3.93 8.27
CA ILE A 61 -10.03 -3.29 8.81
C ILE A 61 -11.27 -3.70 8.00
N ASN A 62 -11.20 -3.68 6.67
CA ASN A 62 -12.33 -4.09 5.83
C ASN A 62 -12.76 -5.55 6.07
N VAL A 63 -11.79 -6.46 6.29
CA VAL A 63 -12.08 -7.85 6.66
C VAL A 63 -12.78 -7.93 8.03
N ALA A 64 -12.30 -7.17 9.02
CA ALA A 64 -12.93 -7.10 10.34
C ALA A 64 -14.33 -6.49 10.31
N LEU A 65 -14.56 -5.46 9.48
CA LEU A 65 -15.89 -4.89 9.22
C LEU A 65 -16.83 -5.94 8.63
N GLY A 66 -16.37 -6.70 7.64
CA GLY A 66 -17.16 -7.78 7.03
C GLY A 66 -17.57 -8.85 8.05
N SER A 67 -16.65 -9.27 8.92
CA SER A 67 -16.94 -10.23 10.00
C SER A 67 -17.95 -9.66 11.01
N THR A 68 -17.82 -8.39 11.37
CA THR A 68 -18.73 -7.72 12.31
C THR A 68 -20.12 -7.59 11.71
N LEU A 69 -20.20 -7.23 10.42
CA LEU A 69 -21.44 -7.13 9.68
C LEU A 69 -22.14 -8.50 9.56
N ALA A 70 -21.39 -9.57 9.25
CA ALA A 70 -21.94 -10.92 9.22
C ALA A 70 -22.54 -11.33 10.58
N GLY A 71 -21.91 -10.94 11.69
CA GLY A 71 -22.45 -11.17 13.04
C GLY A 71 -23.79 -10.46 13.29
N ILE A 72 -23.97 -9.25 12.75
CA ILE A 72 -25.24 -8.50 12.81
C ILE A 72 -26.34 -9.23 12.04
N VAL A 73 -26.02 -9.67 10.83
CA VAL A 73 -26.95 -10.39 9.94
C VAL A 73 -27.39 -11.72 10.56
N ASN A 74 -26.50 -12.40 11.28
CA ASN A 74 -26.78 -13.70 11.90
C ASN A 74 -27.57 -13.63 13.21
N GLY A 75 -28.13 -12.46 13.56
CA GLY A 75 -29.05 -12.31 14.69
C GLY A 75 -28.41 -12.01 16.04
N ASN A 76 -27.10 -11.68 16.09
CA ASN A 76 -26.56 -11.06 17.31
C ASN A 76 -27.23 -9.70 17.55
N SER A 77 -27.36 -9.30 18.82
CA SER A 77 -28.02 -8.05 19.22
C SER A 77 -27.62 -6.88 18.30
N LEU A 78 -28.59 -6.36 17.54
CA LEU A 78 -28.39 -5.26 16.58
C LEU A 78 -27.69 -4.07 17.21
N VAL A 79 -28.03 -3.74 18.46
CA VAL A 79 -27.42 -2.66 19.24
C VAL A 79 -25.92 -2.91 19.45
N ARG A 80 -25.51 -4.14 19.78
CA ARG A 80 -24.09 -4.47 19.98
C ARG A 80 -23.31 -4.41 18.68
N GLY A 81 -23.90 -4.85 17.58
CA GLY A 81 -23.22 -4.81 16.29
C GLY A 81 -23.15 -3.41 15.69
N LEU A 82 -24.20 -2.59 15.85
CA LEU A 82 -24.17 -1.19 15.43
C LEU A 82 -23.16 -0.38 16.27
N LEU A 83 -23.07 -0.65 17.58
CA LEU A 83 -22.04 -0.10 18.45
C LEU A 83 -20.64 -0.54 17.99
N GLY A 84 -20.44 -1.82 17.66
CA GLY A 84 -19.18 -2.34 17.14
C GLY A 84 -18.75 -1.68 15.82
N LEU A 85 -19.68 -1.50 14.89
CA LEU A 85 -19.44 -0.78 13.63
C LEU A 85 -19.09 0.70 13.90
N ALA A 86 -19.84 1.37 14.78
CA ALA A 86 -19.55 2.76 15.14
C ALA A 86 -18.16 2.91 15.79
N THR A 87 -17.77 1.97 16.66
CA THR A 87 -16.42 1.95 17.24
C THR A 87 -15.35 1.71 16.19
N MET A 88 -15.55 0.78 15.25
CA MET A 88 -14.60 0.56 14.14
C MET A 88 -14.47 1.77 13.23
N PHE A 89 -15.57 2.39 12.80
CA PHE A 89 -15.52 3.59 11.98
C PHE A 89 -14.90 4.76 12.74
N GLY A 90 -15.20 4.91 14.03
CA GLY A 90 -14.56 5.88 14.90
C GLY A 90 -13.05 5.65 15.00
N PHE A 91 -12.61 4.40 15.12
CA PHE A 91 -11.20 4.03 15.14
C PHE A 91 -10.51 4.32 13.80
N GLN A 92 -11.13 3.97 12.67
CA GLN A 92 -10.57 4.25 11.35
C GLN A 92 -10.49 5.74 11.07
N TYR A 93 -11.51 6.51 11.46
CA TYR A 93 -11.49 7.97 11.38
C TYR A 93 -10.41 8.57 12.28
N ALA A 94 -10.27 8.07 13.51
CA ALA A 94 -9.23 8.50 14.43
C ALA A 94 -7.83 8.24 13.85
N ILE A 95 -7.58 7.05 13.27
CA ILE A 95 -6.31 6.74 12.61
C ILE A 95 -6.08 7.66 11.42
N SER A 96 -7.08 7.88 10.58
CA SER A 96 -6.95 8.78 9.42
C SER A 96 -6.60 10.21 9.84
N LEU A 97 -7.24 10.74 10.88
CA LEU A 97 -6.91 12.04 11.46
C LEU A 97 -5.50 12.06 12.07
N LEU A 98 -5.11 10.99 12.76
CA LEU A 98 -3.80 10.89 13.41
C LEU A 98 -2.67 10.83 12.37
N THR A 99 -2.84 10.02 11.33
CA THR A 99 -1.88 9.93 10.22
C THR A 99 -1.81 11.25 9.45
N SER A 100 -2.93 11.92 9.19
CA SER A 100 -2.95 13.23 8.53
C SER A 100 -2.25 14.32 9.35
N ARG A 101 -2.39 14.31 10.68
CA ARG A 101 -1.81 15.33 11.56
C ARG A 101 -0.33 15.10 11.88
N PHE A 102 0.13 13.85 11.88
CA PHE A 102 1.50 13.47 12.29
C PHE A 102 2.36 12.91 11.13
N HIS A 103 2.01 13.33 9.90
CA HIS A 103 2.33 12.84 8.56
C HIS A 103 3.70 12.19 8.28
N GLN A 104 4.75 12.48 9.04
CA GLN A 104 6.10 11.92 8.82
C GLN A 104 6.50 10.86 9.86
N LYS A 105 6.09 10.98 11.12
CA LYS A 105 6.57 10.08 12.18
C LYS A 105 5.64 8.90 12.40
N LEU A 106 4.34 9.12 12.25
CA LEU A 106 3.34 8.10 12.54
C LEU A 106 3.06 7.18 11.35
N SER A 107 3.16 7.70 10.12
CA SER A 107 3.04 6.86 8.92
C SER A 107 4.11 5.77 8.88
N TRP A 108 5.35 6.07 9.30
CA TRP A 108 6.41 5.05 9.35
C TRP A 108 6.17 3.94 10.39
N ILE A 109 5.36 4.19 11.41
CA ILE A 109 5.04 3.18 12.44
C ILE A 109 3.97 2.22 11.92
N PHE A 110 2.99 2.72 11.17
CA PHE A 110 1.88 1.91 10.67
C PHE A 110 2.14 1.32 9.28
N GLU A 111 2.83 2.04 8.41
CA GLU A 111 3.00 1.70 6.99
C GLU A 111 4.48 1.46 6.61
N GLY A 112 5.42 1.92 7.43
CA GLY A 112 6.86 1.82 7.15
C GLY A 112 7.39 2.97 6.28
N PRO A 113 8.71 3.21 6.27
CA PRO A 113 9.31 4.23 5.42
C PRO A 113 9.44 3.75 3.96
N PRO A 114 9.37 4.67 2.98
CA PRO A 114 9.64 4.36 1.58
C PRO A 114 11.07 3.80 1.41
N LEU A 115 11.21 2.77 0.58
CA LEU A 115 12.43 2.00 0.43
C LEU A 115 13.00 2.12 -0.99
N VAL A 116 14.23 2.60 -1.12
CA VAL A 116 14.91 2.64 -2.42
C VAL A 116 15.50 1.26 -2.74
N VAL A 117 15.14 0.71 -3.91
CA VAL A 117 15.59 -0.61 -4.38
C VAL A 117 16.48 -0.54 -5.61
N VAL A 118 16.35 0.51 -6.41
CA VAL A 118 17.25 0.82 -7.52
C VAL A 118 17.71 2.26 -7.37
N PHE A 119 19.02 2.49 -7.56
CA PHE A 119 19.61 3.82 -7.55
C PHE A 119 20.65 3.91 -8.67
N ARG A 120 20.51 4.89 -9.56
CA ARG A 120 21.41 5.17 -10.69
C ARG A 120 21.76 3.93 -11.50
N GLY A 121 20.74 3.19 -11.91
CA GLY A 121 20.89 1.95 -12.67
C GLY A 121 21.36 0.73 -11.89
N ASN A 122 21.69 0.88 -10.59
CA ASN A 122 22.19 -0.21 -9.75
C ASN A 122 21.09 -0.74 -8.82
N MET A 123 20.82 -2.04 -8.89
CA MET A 123 19.93 -2.71 -7.94
C MET A 123 20.61 -2.85 -6.58
N LEU A 124 20.00 -2.28 -5.54
CA LEU A 124 20.46 -2.31 -4.15
C LEU A 124 20.18 -3.68 -3.52
N THR A 125 20.90 -4.70 -3.98
CA THR A 125 20.68 -6.11 -3.62
C THR A 125 20.71 -6.36 -2.11
N ARG A 126 21.52 -5.62 -1.35
CA ARG A 126 21.57 -5.70 0.12
C ARG A 126 20.23 -5.27 0.76
N VAL A 127 19.65 -4.17 0.25
CA VAL A 127 18.38 -3.63 0.72
C VAL A 127 17.23 -4.57 0.33
N MET A 128 17.24 -5.06 -0.90
CA MET A 128 16.25 -6.01 -1.42
C MET A 128 16.24 -7.31 -0.61
N LYS A 129 17.41 -7.91 -0.35
CA LYS A 129 17.52 -9.13 0.48
C LYS A 129 17.02 -8.92 1.91
N LYS A 130 17.32 -7.76 2.51
CA LYS A 130 16.87 -7.45 3.88
C LYS A 130 15.34 -7.39 4.00
N HIS A 131 14.66 -6.94 2.95
CA HIS A 131 13.20 -6.78 2.95
C HIS A 131 12.47 -7.87 2.12
N GLY A 132 13.17 -8.94 1.73
CA GLY A 132 12.56 -10.07 1.00
C GLY A 132 12.08 -9.74 -0.42
N ILE A 133 12.60 -8.69 -1.05
CA ILE A 133 12.18 -8.24 -2.38
C ILE A 133 12.95 -9.01 -3.45
N SER A 134 12.23 -9.64 -4.37
CA SER A 134 12.87 -10.35 -5.48
C SER A 134 13.22 -9.41 -6.62
N LYS A 135 14.27 -9.75 -7.37
CA LYS A 135 14.59 -9.08 -8.65
C LYS A 135 13.45 -9.23 -9.66
N SER A 136 12.70 -10.34 -9.61
CA SER A 136 11.53 -10.55 -10.46
C SER A 136 10.47 -9.48 -10.27
N ASP A 137 10.28 -9.03 -9.03
CA ASP A 137 9.21 -8.10 -8.66
C ASP A 137 9.55 -6.69 -9.14
N VAL A 138 10.82 -6.30 -8.93
CA VAL A 138 11.35 -5.05 -9.48
C VAL A 138 11.26 -5.06 -11.00
N ASN A 139 11.71 -6.14 -11.66
CA ASN A 139 11.63 -6.26 -13.12
C ASN A 139 10.19 -6.26 -13.63
N ALA A 140 9.23 -6.82 -12.89
CA ALA A 140 7.82 -6.77 -13.24
C ALA A 140 7.28 -5.34 -13.16
N SER A 141 7.65 -4.58 -12.13
CA SER A 141 7.29 -3.16 -12.06
C SER A 141 7.92 -2.33 -13.17
N LEU A 142 9.19 -2.58 -13.50
CA LEU A 142 9.85 -1.91 -14.64
C LEU A 142 9.09 -2.17 -15.95
N ARG A 143 8.65 -3.40 -16.21
CA ARG A 143 7.81 -3.72 -17.37
C ARG A 143 6.48 -2.99 -17.36
N HIS A 144 5.83 -2.87 -16.20
CA HIS A 144 4.58 -2.13 -16.07
C HIS A 144 4.74 -0.64 -16.41
N HIS A 145 5.91 -0.07 -16.10
CA HIS A 145 6.28 1.31 -16.43
C HIS A 145 6.92 1.46 -17.83
N GLY A 146 6.99 0.39 -18.63
CA GLY A 146 7.57 0.44 -19.98
C GLY A 146 9.10 0.55 -20.02
N VAL A 147 9.79 0.31 -18.91
CA VAL A 147 11.25 0.38 -18.81
C VAL A 147 11.86 -1.01 -19.09
N LEU A 148 12.63 -1.09 -20.18
CA LEU A 148 13.24 -2.35 -20.65
C LEU A 148 14.58 -2.66 -19.96
N ASN A 149 15.28 -1.64 -19.48
CA ASN A 149 16.62 -1.80 -18.91
C ASN A 149 16.73 -1.01 -17.60
N VAL A 150 17.17 -1.70 -16.54
CA VAL A 150 17.42 -1.10 -15.23
C VAL A 150 18.43 0.04 -15.30
N CYS A 151 19.39 0.01 -16.23
CA CYS A 151 20.40 1.05 -16.37
C CYS A 151 19.82 2.43 -16.72
N LEU A 152 18.58 2.49 -17.23
CA LEU A 152 17.89 3.74 -17.56
C LEU A 152 17.14 4.34 -16.36
N VAL A 153 17.12 3.64 -15.23
CA VAL A 153 16.38 4.02 -14.02
C VAL A 153 17.27 4.85 -13.12
N GLU A 154 16.84 6.07 -12.78
CA GLU A 154 17.49 6.88 -11.73
C GLU A 154 17.15 6.31 -10.36
N CYS A 155 15.88 6.03 -10.12
CA CYS A 155 15.42 5.55 -8.83
C CYS A 155 14.21 4.64 -8.98
N ALA A 156 14.18 3.55 -8.21
CA ALA A 156 12.95 2.81 -7.96
C ALA A 156 12.71 2.72 -6.46
N ILE A 157 11.50 3.12 -6.04
CA ILE A 157 11.10 3.29 -4.65
C ILE A 157 9.91 2.39 -4.38
N ILE A 158 9.98 1.59 -3.33
CA ILE A 158 8.83 0.86 -2.80
C ILE A 158 8.14 1.78 -1.81
N GLU A 159 6.90 2.09 -2.13
CA GLU A 159 6.01 2.88 -1.29
C GLU A 159 5.45 2.02 -0.14
N PRO A 160 4.96 2.64 0.95
CA PRO A 160 4.43 1.92 2.11
C PRO A 160 3.24 0.99 1.78
N ASN A 161 2.49 1.30 0.72
CA ASN A 161 1.41 0.45 0.21
C ASN A 161 1.90 -0.74 -0.64
N GLY A 162 3.22 -0.92 -0.80
CA GLY A 162 3.84 -1.99 -1.58
C GLY A 162 3.95 -1.70 -3.08
N ALA A 163 3.42 -0.58 -3.57
CA ALA A 163 3.61 -0.18 -4.96
C ALA A 163 5.07 0.22 -5.20
N ILE A 164 5.55 0.02 -6.43
CA ILE A 164 6.91 0.41 -6.82
C ILE A 164 6.80 1.59 -7.78
N SER A 165 7.22 2.76 -7.31
CA SER A 165 7.40 3.97 -8.11
C SER A 165 8.73 3.90 -8.86
N VAL A 166 8.74 4.17 -10.16
CA VAL A 166 9.94 4.11 -11.01
C VAL A 166 10.16 5.48 -11.65
N PHE A 167 11.39 5.99 -11.53
CA PHE A 167 11.82 7.25 -12.13
C PHE A 167 13.05 6.99 -13.00
N THR A 168 12.97 7.42 -14.25
CA THR A 168 14.02 7.25 -15.25
C THR A 168 14.96 8.44 -15.29
N MET A 169 16.19 8.20 -15.77
CA MET A 169 17.18 9.25 -16.01
C MET A 169 16.61 10.35 -16.92
N ARG A 170 15.87 9.95 -17.96
CA ARG A 170 15.29 10.86 -18.94
C ARG A 170 14.24 11.80 -18.32
N GLU A 171 13.38 11.28 -17.46
CA GLU A 171 12.38 12.11 -16.75
C GLU A 171 13.05 13.15 -15.85
N LEU A 172 14.18 12.80 -15.23
CA LEU A 172 14.95 13.74 -14.43
C LEU A 172 15.61 14.83 -15.28
N GLU A 173 16.16 14.45 -16.44
CA GLU A 173 16.75 15.40 -17.41
C GLU A 173 15.69 16.37 -17.98
N GLU A 174 14.49 15.87 -18.27
CA GLU A 174 13.37 16.66 -18.77
C GLU A 174 12.81 17.63 -17.73
N ALA A 175 12.84 17.27 -16.44
CA ALA A 175 12.30 18.08 -15.36
C ALA A 175 13.05 19.40 -15.12
N LYS A 176 14.32 19.52 -15.55
CA LYS A 176 15.20 20.72 -15.45
C LYS A 176 15.35 21.37 -14.06
N VAL A 177 14.71 20.83 -13.02
CA VAL A 177 14.71 21.32 -11.63
C VAL A 177 15.23 20.18 -10.74
N GLU A 178 15.89 20.53 -9.63
CA GLU A 178 16.24 19.52 -8.62
C GLU A 178 14.98 18.76 -8.19
N PRO A 179 15.01 17.43 -8.14
CA PRO A 179 13.82 16.62 -7.92
C PRO A 179 13.43 16.67 -6.44
N GLU A 180 12.75 17.75 -6.03
CA GLU A 180 12.26 17.96 -4.66
C GLU A 180 11.47 16.75 -4.16
N VAL A 181 10.69 16.13 -5.05
CA VAL A 181 9.92 14.91 -4.80
C VAL A 181 10.82 13.73 -4.42
N LEU A 182 11.95 13.52 -5.10
CA LEU A 182 12.88 12.44 -4.77
C LEU A 182 13.68 12.76 -3.50
N MET A 183 14.05 14.03 -3.31
CA MET A 183 14.81 14.47 -2.14
C MET A 183 13.98 14.44 -0.84
N ALA A 184 12.64 14.45 -0.95
CA ALA A 184 11.73 14.23 0.17
C ALA A 184 11.83 12.80 0.73
N VAL A 185 12.33 11.83 -0.04
CA VAL A 185 12.52 10.45 0.40
C VAL A 185 13.86 10.33 1.14
N PRO A 186 13.87 10.10 2.47
CA PRO A 186 15.10 10.13 3.27
C PRO A 186 16.15 9.11 2.80
N ALA A 187 15.69 7.93 2.37
CA ALA A 187 16.55 6.88 1.86
C ALA A 187 17.24 7.27 0.54
N TYR A 188 16.55 8.01 -0.35
CA TYR A 188 17.12 8.51 -1.59
C TYR A 188 18.16 9.60 -1.31
N LYS A 189 17.81 10.57 -0.47
CA LYS A 189 18.73 11.63 -0.05
C LYS A 189 20.04 11.08 0.55
N ALA A 190 19.94 10.10 1.44
CA ALA A 190 21.11 9.47 2.06
C ALA A 190 21.99 8.72 1.04
N LEU A 191 21.41 8.17 -0.03
CA LEU A 191 22.17 7.55 -1.12
C LEU A 191 22.88 8.59 -1.97
N CYS A 192 22.24 9.71 -2.29
CA CYS A 192 22.87 10.83 -2.99
C CYS A 192 24.07 11.40 -2.22
N GLU A 193 23.92 11.63 -0.91
CA GLU A 193 25.02 12.14 -0.06
C GLU A 193 26.23 11.20 -0.06
N ARG A 194 25.99 9.89 0.06
CA ARG A 194 27.04 8.86 0.01
C ARG A 194 27.75 8.77 -1.34
N ASP A 195 27.00 8.89 -2.44
CA ASP A 195 27.55 8.85 -3.79
C ASP A 195 28.46 10.06 -4.05
N VAL A 196 28.03 11.24 -3.59
CA VAL A 196 28.83 12.47 -3.67
C VAL A 196 30.14 12.32 -2.87
N GLU A 197 30.08 11.82 -1.63
CA GLU A 197 31.27 11.58 -0.81
C GLU A 197 32.25 10.60 -1.48
N ALA A 198 31.74 9.52 -2.08
CA ALA A 198 32.56 8.55 -2.79
C ALA A 198 33.29 9.17 -4.00
N VAL A 199 32.58 9.98 -4.80
CA VAL A 199 33.14 10.64 -5.99
C VAL A 199 34.19 11.69 -5.61
N TYR A 200 33.93 12.52 -4.59
CA TYR A 200 34.91 13.51 -4.12
C TYR A 200 36.13 12.85 -3.48
N GLY A 201 35.92 11.80 -2.69
CA GLY A 201 36.99 11.02 -2.07
C GLY A 201 37.91 10.37 -3.10
N ASP A 202 37.39 9.89 -4.23
CA ASP A 202 38.22 9.28 -5.28
C ASP A 202 39.04 10.33 -6.05
N ARG A 203 38.46 11.52 -6.31
CA ARG A 203 39.18 12.64 -6.95
C ARG A 203 40.33 13.18 -6.08
N ALA A 204 40.14 13.27 -4.77
CA ALA A 204 41.19 13.69 -3.84
C ALA A 204 42.40 12.73 -3.88
N ARG A 205 42.14 11.41 -3.79
CA ARG A 205 43.19 10.38 -3.87
C ARG A 205 43.95 10.37 -5.20
N ARG A 206 43.25 10.62 -6.32
CA ARG A 206 43.91 10.72 -7.65
C ARG A 206 44.83 11.92 -7.75
N ARG A 207 44.47 13.06 -7.16
CA ARG A 207 45.35 14.25 -7.11
C ARG A 207 46.59 14.01 -6.27
N GLU A 208 46.44 13.39 -5.10
CA GLU A 208 47.58 13.04 -4.23
C GLU A 208 48.55 12.05 -4.91
N ARG A 209 48.03 11.02 -5.60
CA ARG A 209 48.87 10.09 -6.37
C ARG A 209 49.55 10.75 -7.57
N GLY A 210 48.90 11.70 -8.22
CA GLY A 210 49.50 12.48 -9.31
C GLY A 210 50.63 13.40 -8.86
N MET A 211 50.54 13.95 -7.63
CA MET A 211 51.59 14.79 -7.04
C MET A 211 52.80 13.96 -6.58
N SER A 212 52.57 12.79 -5.98
CA SER A 212 53.66 11.90 -5.54
C SER A 212 54.42 11.22 -6.70
N GLY A 213 53.80 11.09 -7.87
CA GLY A 213 54.44 10.52 -9.08
C GLY A 213 55.23 11.52 -9.92
N GLY A 214 55.06 12.83 -9.71
CA GLY A 214 55.77 13.87 -10.45
C GLY A 214 57.20 14.12 -9.95
N GLU A 215 57.43 13.97 -8.64
CA GLU A 215 58.73 14.30 -8.01
C GLU A 215 59.84 13.27 -8.29
N THR A 216 59.49 12.07 -8.77
CA THR A 216 60.48 11.01 -9.07
C THR A 216 61.01 11.02 -10.50
N THR A 217 60.36 11.74 -11.42
CA THR A 217 60.82 11.85 -12.82
C THR A 217 61.76 13.03 -13.09
N GLU A 218 61.76 14.07 -12.24
CA GLU A 218 62.59 15.27 -12.46
C GLU A 218 64.02 15.12 -11.91
N SER A 219 64.25 14.18 -10.98
CA SER A 219 65.57 13.90 -10.39
C SER A 219 66.45 12.93 -11.18
N ALA A 220 65.94 12.35 -12.29
CA ALA A 220 66.69 11.44 -13.17
C ALA A 220 67.21 12.10 -14.46
N GLN A 221 66.88 13.36 -14.74
CA GLN A 221 67.34 14.10 -15.93
C GLN A 221 68.54 15.03 -15.68
N TYR A 222 69.13 15.02 -14.48
CA TYR A 222 70.32 15.82 -14.14
C TYR A 222 71.45 14.96 -13.55
N ARG A 223 71.77 13.85 -14.21
CA ARG A 223 73.01 13.09 -13.95
C ARG A 223 73.66 12.63 -15.24
#